data_AF-A0A2V9PAU8-F1
#
_entry.id   AF-A0A2V9PAU8-F1
#
_cell.length_a   1.000
_cell.length_b   1.000
_cell.length_c   1.000
_cell.angle_alpha   90.00
_cell.angle_beta   90.00
_cell.angle_gamma   90.00
#
_symmetry.space_group_name_H-M   'P 1'
#
loop_
_entity.id
_entity.type
_entity.pdbx_description
1 polymer ?
#
loop_
_entity_poly.entity_id
_entity_poly.type
_entity_poly.pdbx_seq_one_letter_code
_entity_poly.pdbx_strand_id
1 'polypeptide(L)'
;QKAIIAEVLGKQQPDGGWSLSSLAGGWKRNDGTPQEVKSDGYATGLIAFALQQAGVPRENPQQKLALAWLAGNQNKTGGFWLAYSLNKNEAHHLTPSTALFMNDAATAYAVLALTEATQH
;
A
#
# COMPACT_ATOMS: atom_id res chain seq x y z
N GLN A 1 -16.89 -0.12 -12.57
CA GLN A 1 -15.43 0.00 -12.38
C GLN A 1 -14.95 1.46 -12.29
N LYS A 2 -15.28 2.35 -13.25
CA LYS A 2 -14.79 3.75 -13.28
C LYS A 2 -14.95 4.53 -11.96
N ALA A 3 -16.07 4.38 -11.25
CA ALA A 3 -16.30 5.07 -9.98
C ALA A 3 -15.31 4.65 -8.87
N ILE A 4 -15.02 3.35 -8.73
CA ILE A 4 -14.06 2.82 -7.75
C ILE A 4 -12.64 3.28 -8.10
N ILE A 5 -12.28 3.27 -9.39
CA ILE A 5 -10.98 3.81 -9.85
C ILE A 5 -10.86 5.28 -9.45
N ALA A 6 -11.86 6.11 -9.75
CA ALA A 6 -11.84 7.52 -9.40
C ALA A 6 -11.76 7.76 -7.89
N GLU A 7 -12.49 6.98 -7.09
CA GLU A 7 -12.46 7.06 -5.63
C GLU A 7 -11.06 6.74 -5.08
N VAL A 8 -10.48 5.62 -5.50
CA VAL A 8 -9.16 5.20 -5.02
C VAL A 8 -8.09 6.19 -5.48
N LEU A 9 -8.13 6.64 -6.73
CA LEU A 9 -7.22 7.67 -7.24
C LEU A 9 -7.34 8.98 -6.43
N GLY A 10 -8.56 9.37 -6.03
CA GLY A 10 -8.80 10.53 -5.18
C GLY A 10 -8.28 10.39 -3.74
N LYS A 11 -7.96 9.18 -3.30
CA LYS A 11 -7.38 8.89 -1.97
C LYS A 11 -5.85 8.82 -1.97
N GLN A 12 -5.19 9.03 -3.12
CA GLN A 12 -3.72 9.04 -3.17
C GLN A 12 -3.16 10.18 -2.33
N GLN A 13 -2.10 9.89 -1.57
CA GLN A 13 -1.44 10.88 -0.74
C GLN A 13 -0.43 11.73 -1.53
N PRO A 14 -0.02 12.91 -1.00
CA PRO A 14 0.95 13.77 -1.67
C PRO A 14 2.31 13.12 -1.94
N ASP A 15 2.68 12.08 -1.19
CA ASP A 15 3.92 11.33 -1.41
C ASP A 15 3.81 10.31 -2.55
N GLY A 16 2.61 10.09 -3.09
CA GLY A 16 2.34 9.14 -4.18
C GLY A 16 1.84 7.77 -3.72
N GLY A 17 1.79 7.51 -2.41
CA GLY A 17 1.28 6.24 -1.88
C GLY A 17 -0.17 6.29 -1.44
N TRP A 18 -0.63 5.16 -0.88
CA TRP A 18 -1.89 5.03 -0.15
C TRP A 18 -1.63 4.46 1.22
N SER A 19 -2.47 4.84 2.18
CA SER A 19 -2.53 4.20 3.49
C SER A 19 -3.74 3.28 3.56
N LEU A 20 -3.54 2.10 4.16
CA LEU A 20 -4.61 1.12 4.33
C LEU A 20 -5.77 1.68 5.17
N SER A 21 -5.47 2.54 6.16
CA SER A 21 -6.46 3.22 7.01
C SER A 21 -7.38 4.16 6.23
N SER A 22 -6.84 4.91 5.26
CA SER A 22 -7.64 5.80 4.39
C SER A 22 -8.57 5.03 3.46
N LEU A 23 -8.21 3.80 3.08
CA LEU A 23 -9.01 2.93 2.23
C LEU A 23 -10.11 2.20 3.02
N ALA A 24 -9.84 1.83 4.27
CA ALA A 24 -10.74 1.02 5.11
C ALA A 24 -11.95 1.76 5.69
N GLY A 25 -12.01 3.09 5.59
CA GLY A 25 -13.23 3.87 5.85
C GLY A 25 -13.77 3.77 7.28
N GLY A 26 -13.09 4.38 8.24
CA GLY A 26 -13.61 4.50 9.63
C GLY A 26 -13.45 3.23 10.47
N TRP A 27 -12.73 2.22 9.98
CA TRP A 27 -12.31 1.07 10.78
C TRP A 27 -11.55 1.55 12.03
N LYS A 28 -11.89 0.99 13.18
CA LYS A 28 -11.21 1.29 14.45
C LYS A 28 -10.48 0.05 14.94
N ARG A 29 -9.25 0.22 15.42
CA ARG A 29 -8.51 -0.87 16.05
C ARG A 29 -9.26 -1.38 17.27
N ASN A 30 -9.22 -2.69 17.49
CA ASN A 30 -9.88 -3.32 18.63
C ASN A 30 -9.26 -2.88 19.98
N ASP A 31 -8.00 -2.49 19.98
CA ASP A 31 -7.29 -1.97 21.15
C ASP A 31 -7.50 -0.46 21.39
N GLY A 32 -8.29 0.21 20.53
CA GLY A 32 -8.56 1.64 20.62
C GLY A 32 -7.38 2.54 20.24
N THR A 33 -6.24 1.98 19.81
CA THR A 33 -5.10 2.79 19.39
C THR A 33 -5.36 3.47 18.04
N PRO A 34 -4.77 4.66 17.79
CA PRO A 34 -4.89 5.34 16.49
C PRO A 34 -4.31 4.47 15.38
N GLN A 35 -4.89 4.54 14.17
CA GLN A 35 -4.31 3.91 12.98
C GLN A 35 -3.22 4.79 12.36
N GLU A 36 -2.24 4.17 11.71
CA GLU A 36 -1.25 4.89 10.93
C GLU A 36 -1.91 5.43 9.67
N VAL A 37 -1.73 6.73 9.46
CA VAL A 37 -2.31 7.46 8.32
C VAL A 37 -1.34 7.60 7.17
N LYS A 38 -0.07 7.21 7.35
CA LYS A 38 0.99 7.31 6.34
C LYS A 38 0.81 6.25 5.27
N SER A 39 1.28 6.56 4.06
CA SER A 39 1.38 5.58 2.97
C SER A 39 2.16 4.34 3.41
N ASP A 40 1.69 3.18 2.97
CA ASP A 40 2.27 1.89 3.31
C ASP A 40 2.37 0.98 2.08
N GLY A 41 3.24 -0.04 2.18
CA GLY A 41 3.56 -0.93 1.07
C GLY A 41 2.40 -1.82 0.65
N TYR A 42 1.53 -2.23 1.58
CA TYR A 42 0.40 -3.08 1.25
C TYR A 42 -0.63 -2.30 0.46
N ALA A 43 -1.08 -1.16 0.98
CA ALA A 43 -2.06 -0.33 0.28
C ALA A 43 -1.51 0.20 -1.04
N THR A 44 -0.28 0.72 -1.06
CA THR A 44 0.32 1.27 -2.30
C THR A 44 0.54 0.19 -3.35
N GLY A 45 1.09 -0.97 -2.96
CA GLY A 45 1.31 -2.09 -3.88
C GLY A 45 0.01 -2.65 -4.44
N LEU A 46 -0.98 -2.90 -3.57
CA LEU A 46 -2.27 -3.46 -3.97
C LEU A 46 -3.01 -2.53 -4.94
N ILE A 47 -3.07 -1.22 -4.62
CA ILE A 47 -3.76 -0.25 -5.47
C ILE A 47 -3.04 -0.07 -6.80
N ALA A 48 -1.71 0.09 -6.80
CA ALA A 48 -0.94 0.24 -8.03
C ALA A 48 -1.13 -0.97 -8.96
N PHE A 49 -1.10 -2.18 -8.40
CA PHE A 49 -1.34 -3.41 -9.16
C PHE A 49 -2.78 -3.49 -9.67
N ALA A 50 -3.78 -3.23 -8.83
CA ALA A 50 -5.19 -3.27 -9.23
C ALA A 50 -5.51 -2.24 -10.34
N LEU A 51 -4.87 -1.06 -10.32
CA LEU A 51 -5.01 -0.06 -11.38
C LEU A 51 -4.40 -0.54 -12.70
N GLN A 52 -3.24 -1.20 -12.69
CA GLN A 52 -2.66 -1.84 -13.88
C GLN A 52 -3.61 -2.90 -14.45
N GLN A 53 -4.14 -3.78 -13.60
CA GLN A 53 -5.09 -4.81 -14.00
C GLN A 53 -6.41 -4.23 -14.53
N ALA A 54 -6.77 -3.00 -14.11
CA ALA A 54 -7.92 -2.27 -14.62
C ALA A 54 -7.63 -1.50 -15.94
N GLY A 55 -6.42 -1.63 -16.50
CA GLY A 55 -6.01 -0.97 -17.74
C GLY A 55 -5.65 0.51 -17.56
N VAL A 56 -5.36 0.97 -16.34
CA VAL A 56 -4.82 2.32 -16.13
C VAL A 56 -3.37 2.34 -16.64
N PRO A 57 -3.04 3.23 -17.61
CA PRO A 57 -1.72 3.24 -18.22
C PRO A 57 -0.65 3.68 -17.21
N ARG A 58 0.56 3.19 -17.39
CA ARG A 58 1.74 3.60 -16.61
C ARG A 58 1.99 5.10 -16.70
N GLU A 59 1.53 5.74 -17.78
CA GLU A 59 1.68 7.17 -18.02
C GLU A 59 0.80 8.03 -17.12
N ASN A 60 -0.26 7.44 -16.55
CA ASN A 60 -1.14 8.12 -15.60
C ASN A 60 -0.29 8.70 -14.44
N PRO A 61 -0.43 10.00 -14.12
CA PRO A 61 0.41 10.66 -13.12
C PRO A 61 0.40 9.97 -11.76
N GLN A 62 -0.76 9.47 -11.33
CA GLN A 62 -0.95 8.85 -10.03
C GLN A 62 -0.30 7.46 -10.02
N GLN A 63 -0.42 6.71 -11.12
CA GLN A 63 0.29 5.43 -11.28
C GLN A 63 1.82 5.63 -11.27
N LYS A 64 2.35 6.66 -11.93
CA LYS A 64 3.79 6.98 -11.91
C LYS A 64 4.29 7.25 -10.50
N LEU A 65 3.56 8.06 -9.75
CA LEU A 65 3.90 8.41 -8.38
C LEU A 65 3.88 7.18 -7.47
N ALA A 66 2.89 6.30 -7.64
CA ALA A 66 2.80 5.04 -6.91
C ALA A 66 4.02 4.13 -7.14
N LEU A 67 4.39 3.94 -8.41
CA LEU A 67 5.54 3.10 -8.78
C LEU A 67 6.86 3.71 -8.29
N ALA A 68 7.00 5.04 -8.35
CA ALA A 68 8.15 5.74 -7.80
C ALA A 68 8.21 5.60 -6.27
N TRP A 69 7.08 5.71 -5.58
CA TRP A 69 6.99 5.50 -4.14
C TRP A 69 7.42 4.07 -3.78
N LEU A 70 6.92 3.05 -4.49
CA LEU A 70 7.32 1.66 -4.25
C LEU A 70 8.84 1.48 -4.44
N ALA A 71 9.39 1.91 -5.58
CA ALA A 71 10.83 1.79 -5.83
C ALA A 71 11.70 2.53 -4.77
N GLY A 72 11.22 3.68 -4.28
CA GLY A 72 11.89 4.49 -3.27
C GLY A 72 11.82 3.91 -1.85
N ASN A 73 10.74 3.21 -1.50
CA ASN A 73 10.44 2.80 -0.12
C ASN A 73 10.75 1.33 0.20
N GLN A 74 11.41 0.59 -0.70
CA GLN A 74 11.93 -0.74 -0.37
C GLN A 74 12.98 -0.63 0.76
N ASN A 75 12.82 -1.41 1.83
CA ASN A 75 13.85 -1.54 2.84
C ASN A 75 15.14 -2.10 2.21
N LYS A 76 16.22 -1.33 2.24
CA LYS A 76 17.47 -1.67 1.53
C LYS A 76 18.23 -2.83 2.15
N THR A 77 17.96 -3.18 3.41
CA THR A 77 18.64 -4.27 4.12
C THR A 77 17.84 -5.57 4.03
N GLY A 78 16.53 -5.50 4.27
CA GLY A 78 15.66 -6.67 4.33
C GLY A 78 14.85 -6.94 3.06
N GLY A 79 14.85 -6.02 2.09
CA GLY A 79 14.16 -6.19 0.80
C GLY A 79 12.64 -6.09 0.85
N PHE A 80 12.04 -5.88 2.03
CA PHE A 80 10.60 -5.81 2.23
C PHE A 80 10.05 -4.38 2.12
N TRP A 81 8.73 -4.25 1.98
CA TRP A 81 8.00 -3.00 2.20
C TRP A 81 7.25 -3.04 3.52
N LEU A 82 7.26 -1.93 4.25
CA LEU A 82 6.58 -1.82 5.54
C LEU A 82 5.06 -1.71 5.32
N ALA A 83 4.27 -2.41 6.14
CA ALA A 83 2.82 -2.21 6.22
C ALA A 83 2.30 -2.23 7.65
N TYR A 84 1.16 -1.56 7.85
CA TYR A 84 0.54 -1.38 9.17
C TYR A 84 -0.77 -2.16 9.26
N SER A 85 -0.98 -2.85 10.39
CA SER A 85 -2.22 -3.59 10.62
C SER A 85 -3.37 -2.66 11.02
N LEU A 86 -4.56 -2.86 10.43
CA LEU A 86 -5.79 -2.20 10.88
C LEU A 86 -6.34 -2.73 12.20
N ASN A 87 -5.84 -3.88 12.67
CA ASN A 87 -6.44 -4.61 13.79
C ASN A 87 -5.73 -4.34 15.12
N LYS A 88 -4.40 -4.23 15.11
CA LYS A 88 -3.56 -4.05 16.31
C LYS A 88 -2.30 -3.25 15.96
N ASN A 89 -1.76 -2.50 16.93
CA ASN A 89 -0.47 -1.82 16.79
C ASN A 89 0.73 -2.76 17.12
N GLU A 90 1.85 -2.59 16.41
CA GLU A 90 3.15 -3.23 16.71
C GLU A 90 3.63 -2.93 18.14
N ALA A 91 3.48 -1.68 18.61
CA ALA A 91 3.95 -1.25 19.92
C ALA A 91 3.19 -1.90 21.09
N HIS A 92 2.00 -2.45 20.84
CA HIS A 92 1.16 -2.98 21.91
C HIS A 92 0.95 -4.49 21.82
N HIS A 93 0.68 -5.12 20.67
CA HIS A 93 0.29 -6.55 20.69
C HIS A 93 0.52 -7.36 19.40
N LEU A 94 1.33 -6.89 18.44
CA LEU A 94 1.76 -7.77 17.35
C LEU A 94 2.99 -8.55 17.82
N THR A 95 2.93 -9.88 17.77
CA THR A 95 4.15 -10.67 17.81
C THR A 95 5.02 -10.26 16.61
N PRO A 96 6.35 -10.32 16.71
CA PRO A 96 7.23 -10.04 15.57
C PRO A 96 6.80 -10.77 14.29
N SER A 97 6.29 -12.01 14.41
CA SER A 97 5.75 -12.80 13.29
C SER A 97 4.51 -12.20 12.62
N THR A 98 3.63 -11.51 13.36
CA THR A 98 2.41 -10.92 12.78
C THR A 98 2.70 -9.57 12.11
N ALA A 99 3.69 -8.83 12.63
CA ALA A 99 4.25 -7.66 11.94
C ALA A 99 4.91 -8.07 10.61
N LEU A 100 5.68 -9.16 10.62
CA LEU A 100 6.29 -9.73 9.41
C LEU A 100 5.25 -10.15 8.36
N PHE A 101 4.12 -10.75 8.76
CA PHE A 101 3.05 -11.11 7.81
C PHE A 101 2.55 -9.92 6.98
N MET A 102 2.38 -8.75 7.60
CA MET A 102 1.96 -7.55 6.86
C MET A 102 3.03 -7.10 5.87
N ASN A 103 4.30 -7.20 6.25
CA ASN A 103 5.42 -6.90 5.36
C ASN A 103 5.52 -7.92 4.22
N ASP A 104 5.22 -9.19 4.45
CA ASP A 104 5.20 -10.22 3.40
C ASP A 104 4.13 -9.91 2.36
N ALA A 105 2.91 -9.58 2.79
CA ALA A 105 1.82 -9.19 1.90
C ALA A 105 2.15 -7.89 1.14
N ALA A 106 2.72 -6.90 1.83
CA ALA A 106 3.18 -5.66 1.21
C ALA A 106 4.25 -5.91 0.15
N THR A 107 5.22 -6.78 0.46
CA THR A 107 6.31 -7.15 -0.44
C THR A 107 5.78 -7.87 -1.67
N ALA A 108 4.84 -8.82 -1.50
CA ALA A 108 4.22 -9.53 -2.61
C ALA A 108 3.54 -8.56 -3.59
N TYR A 109 2.70 -7.65 -3.10
CA TYR A 109 2.00 -6.68 -3.97
C TYR A 109 2.94 -5.62 -4.56
N ALA A 110 3.95 -5.16 -3.81
CA ALA A 110 4.95 -4.25 -4.34
C ALA A 110 5.72 -4.87 -5.51
N VAL A 111 6.13 -6.13 -5.38
CA VAL A 111 6.80 -6.88 -6.44
C VAL A 111 5.88 -7.05 -7.64
N LEU A 112 4.62 -7.47 -7.45
CA LEU A 112 3.65 -7.59 -8.54
C LEU A 112 3.49 -6.27 -9.31
N ALA A 113 3.27 -5.15 -8.60
CA ALA A 113 3.09 -3.84 -9.23
C ALA A 113 4.33 -3.39 -10.02
N LEU A 114 5.53 -3.56 -9.43
CA LEU A 114 6.79 -3.18 -10.06
C LEU A 114 7.13 -4.07 -11.25
N THR A 115 6.88 -5.38 -11.18
CA THR A 115 7.10 -6.31 -12.28
C THR A 115 6.13 -6.04 -13.42
N GLU A 116 4.84 -5.89 -13.14
CA GLU A 116 3.82 -5.58 -14.15
C GLU A 116 4.17 -4.28 -14.89
N ALA A 117 4.65 -3.26 -14.18
CA ALA A 117 5.07 -1.99 -14.78
C ALA A 117 6.23 -2.13 -15.77
N THR A 118 7.02 -3.21 -15.71
CA THR A 118 8.15 -3.44 -16.62
C THR A 118 7.81 -4.30 -17.83
N GLN A 119 6.66 -4.98 -17.82
CA GLN A 119 6.24 -5.86 -18.92
C GLN A 119 5.45 -5.12 -20.03
N HIS A 120 5.09 -3.86 -19.78
CA HIS A 120 4.32 -2.98 -20.66
C HIS A 120 4.94 -1.59 -20.71
#